data_AF-A0A6B3WCJ9-F1
#
_entry.id   AF-A0A6B3WCJ9-F1
#
_cell.length_a   1.000
_cell.length_b   1.000
_cell.length_c   1.000
_cell.angle_alpha   90.00
_cell.angle_beta   90.00
_cell.angle_gamma   90.00
#
_symmetry.space_group_name_H-M   'P 1'
#
loop_
_entity.id
_entity.type
_entity.pdbx_description
1 polymer ?
#
loop_
_entity_poly.entity_id
_entity_poly.type
_entity_poly.pdbx_seq_one_letter_code
_entity_poly.pdbx_strand_id
1 'polypeptide(L)'
;MKFWIQVAAAIFVSIAVPASAGDVPGDPQVVFTTSVTGNVILGSWPDADEQTGLAAADRICQNRAAAGSLANAASYVAWISDSNDDAYCRLHGLTGKKADNCGQPSPPTSTGPWVRTDGYPFAPEIGPLLSPHNVVYTPPMFDEMGEPVSPNQFLLTATGYDGTLLGDSCGDWTDDSSGSLSLGAAGAVSGSWTSSAGASCSYPSAALLCMERSTGADFPPIESSGRIAFLSSASGNGNLGSWPEAGGATGLAAGDAICQTLAADAGLAHASSFKAWLSDDTTNAIDRIEHDGPWKRLDGVPLASGKSELTADAWFTGLAVDENGNYLVEAVHGSNVWTATQMDGTTTAAACQNWSSDSSADSGTRGLHYTAGVWRTHFTQVGCHVSARLYCLSDLGPVVFSDRFEN
;
A
#
# COMPACT_ATOMS: atom_id res chain seq x y z
N MET A 1 -16.76 -12.48 -68.55
CA MET A 1 -17.10 -13.42 -67.47
C MET A 1 -16.51 -12.89 -66.17
N LYS A 2 -17.36 -12.45 -65.23
CA LYS A 2 -16.96 -11.94 -63.92
C LYS A 2 -16.77 -13.13 -62.97
N PHE A 3 -15.59 -13.32 -62.40
CA PHE A 3 -15.35 -14.27 -61.30
C PHE A 3 -15.36 -13.50 -59.98
N TRP A 4 -16.26 -13.89 -59.08
CA TRP A 4 -16.32 -13.43 -57.69
C TRP A 4 -15.55 -14.44 -56.82
N ILE A 5 -14.64 -13.94 -55.97
CA ILE A 5 -13.98 -14.72 -54.92
C ILE A 5 -14.85 -14.57 -53.66
N GLN A 6 -15.43 -15.67 -53.18
CA GLN A 6 -16.06 -15.76 -51.86
C GLN A 6 -14.98 -16.05 -50.82
N VAL A 7 -14.85 -15.19 -49.82
CA VAL A 7 -14.09 -15.46 -48.59
C VAL A 7 -15.08 -16.07 -47.58
N ALA A 8 -14.86 -17.32 -47.20
CA ALA A 8 -15.60 -17.98 -46.14
C ALA A 8 -15.05 -17.55 -44.77
N ALA A 9 -15.89 -16.91 -43.95
CA ALA A 9 -15.58 -16.62 -42.56
C ALA A 9 -15.72 -17.90 -41.73
N ALA A 10 -14.64 -18.35 -41.11
CA ALA A 10 -14.66 -19.45 -40.14
C ALA A 10 -15.19 -18.93 -38.79
N ILE A 11 -16.38 -19.37 -38.42
CA ILE A 11 -16.95 -19.13 -37.08
C ILE A 11 -16.33 -20.17 -36.14
N PHE A 12 -15.45 -19.74 -35.24
CA PHE A 12 -15.00 -20.55 -34.12
C PHE A 12 -16.11 -20.62 -33.07
N VAL A 13 -16.85 -21.74 -33.05
CA VAL A 13 -17.72 -22.08 -31.93
C VAL A 13 -16.83 -22.66 -30.83
N SER A 14 -16.60 -21.88 -29.77
CA SER A 14 -15.93 -22.37 -28.57
C SER A 14 -16.91 -23.29 -27.83
N ILE A 15 -16.64 -24.59 -27.88
CA ILE A 15 -17.38 -25.60 -27.10
C ILE A 15 -16.71 -25.63 -25.72
N ALA A 16 -17.35 -24.99 -24.73
CA ALA A 16 -16.94 -25.14 -23.34
C ALA A 16 -17.18 -26.59 -22.90
N VAL A 17 -16.10 -27.31 -22.60
CA VAL A 17 -16.16 -28.60 -21.91
C VAL A 17 -16.55 -28.29 -20.45
N PRO A 18 -17.60 -28.92 -19.89
CA PRO A 18 -17.90 -28.71 -18.48
C PRO A 18 -16.78 -29.35 -17.66
N ALA A 19 -16.10 -28.53 -16.86
CA ALA A 19 -15.24 -29.03 -15.80
C ALA A 19 -16.07 -29.93 -14.88
N SER A 20 -15.56 -31.12 -14.60
CA SER A 20 -16.12 -32.01 -13.58
C SER A 20 -16.22 -31.27 -12.25
N ALA A 21 -17.30 -31.50 -11.50
CA ALA A 21 -17.50 -30.99 -10.15
C ALA A 21 -16.35 -31.43 -9.21
N GLY A 22 -15.33 -30.61 -9.13
CA GLY A 22 -14.31 -30.56 -8.09
C GLY A 22 -14.20 -29.10 -7.70
N ASP A 23 -14.51 -28.81 -6.44
CA ASP A 23 -14.32 -27.55 -5.70
C ASP A 23 -14.33 -26.27 -6.53
N VAL A 24 -15.50 -25.63 -6.59
CA VAL A 24 -15.59 -24.20 -6.95
C VAL A 24 -14.72 -23.46 -5.93
N PRO A 25 -13.65 -22.73 -6.33
CA PRO A 25 -12.95 -21.85 -5.42
C PRO A 25 -13.98 -20.90 -4.81
N GLY A 26 -14.04 -20.80 -3.48
CA GLY A 26 -14.93 -19.85 -2.82
C GLY A 26 -14.73 -18.43 -3.36
N ASP A 27 -15.75 -17.58 -3.32
CA ASP A 27 -15.58 -16.18 -3.71
C ASP A 27 -14.50 -15.53 -2.83
N PRO A 28 -13.64 -14.66 -3.41
CA PRO A 28 -12.60 -13.99 -2.63
C PRO A 28 -13.24 -13.08 -1.59
N GLN A 29 -12.62 -12.98 -0.41
CA GLN A 29 -13.14 -12.11 0.63
C GLN A 29 -12.98 -10.66 0.24
N VAL A 30 -13.97 -9.82 0.51
CA VAL A 30 -13.89 -8.40 0.14
C VAL A 30 -13.54 -7.53 1.35
N VAL A 31 -12.71 -6.52 1.10
CA VAL A 31 -12.44 -5.41 2.01
C VAL A 31 -12.82 -4.08 1.35
N PHE A 32 -13.35 -3.14 2.12
CA PHE A 32 -13.62 -1.79 1.65
C PHE A 32 -13.46 -0.76 2.78
N THR A 33 -13.16 0.48 2.41
CA THR A 33 -13.24 1.64 3.30
C THR A 33 -14.61 2.27 3.17
N THR A 34 -15.35 2.50 4.26
CA THR A 34 -16.72 3.01 4.17
C THR A 34 -16.80 4.32 3.37
N SER A 35 -17.77 4.43 2.46
CA SER A 35 -18.02 5.68 1.72
C SER A 35 -18.51 6.83 2.63
N VAL A 36 -18.96 6.48 3.84
CA VAL A 36 -19.38 7.41 4.88
C VAL A 36 -18.29 7.56 5.93
N THR A 37 -18.23 8.74 6.53
CA THR A 37 -17.29 9.08 7.60
C THR A 37 -18.04 9.66 8.79
N GLY A 38 -17.48 9.52 9.98
CA GLY A 38 -18.02 10.13 11.18
C GLY A 38 -17.01 10.18 12.33
N ASN A 39 -17.48 10.66 13.48
CA ASN A 39 -16.67 10.80 14.69
C ASN A 39 -16.46 9.46 15.41
N VAL A 40 -15.73 9.48 16.53
CA VAL A 40 -15.41 8.26 17.32
C VAL A 40 -16.61 7.66 18.07
N ILE A 41 -17.71 8.40 18.25
CA ILE A 41 -18.93 7.91 18.88
C ILE A 41 -19.72 7.15 17.82
N LEU A 42 -19.38 5.89 17.60
CA LEU A 42 -19.87 5.11 16.47
C LEU A 42 -21.38 4.92 16.46
N GLY A 43 -22.02 4.87 17.64
CA GLY A 43 -23.48 4.81 17.75
C GLY A 43 -24.21 6.07 17.26
N SER A 44 -23.49 7.17 17.00
CA SER A 44 -24.05 8.39 16.41
C SER A 44 -24.13 8.35 14.88
N TRP A 45 -23.52 7.34 14.23
CA TRP A 45 -23.52 7.22 12.77
C TRP A 45 -24.90 6.73 12.29
N PRO A 46 -25.40 7.23 11.14
CA PRO A 46 -26.74 6.84 10.64
C PRO A 46 -26.92 5.34 10.44
N ASP A 47 -25.85 4.65 10.03
CA ASP A 47 -25.86 3.23 9.67
C ASP A 47 -25.59 2.31 10.89
N ALA A 48 -25.59 2.85 12.12
CA ALA A 48 -25.30 2.09 13.34
C ALA A 48 -26.49 1.33 13.94
N ASP A 49 -27.72 1.55 13.47
CA ASP A 49 -28.97 0.93 13.94
C ASP A 49 -29.07 0.79 15.48
N GLU A 50 -28.92 1.92 16.18
CA GLU A 50 -29.01 2.03 17.65
C GLU A 50 -27.96 1.22 18.44
N GLN A 51 -26.97 0.63 17.76
CA GLN A 51 -25.86 -0.05 18.42
C GLN A 51 -24.84 0.97 18.97
N THR A 52 -23.95 0.51 19.84
CA THR A 52 -22.84 1.30 20.38
C THR A 52 -21.53 0.51 20.34
N GLY A 53 -20.40 1.19 20.50
CA GLY A 53 -19.09 0.54 20.57
C GLY A 53 -18.75 -0.28 19.32
N LEU A 54 -18.11 -1.44 19.54
CA LEU A 54 -17.77 -2.40 18.48
C LEU A 54 -19.00 -2.91 17.70
N ALA A 55 -20.15 -3.06 18.37
CA ALA A 55 -21.38 -3.51 17.72
C ALA A 55 -21.90 -2.47 16.72
N ALA A 56 -21.75 -1.18 17.01
CA ALA A 56 -22.03 -0.11 16.05
C ALA A 56 -21.11 -0.17 14.84
N ALA A 57 -19.81 -0.36 15.07
CA ALA A 57 -18.83 -0.46 14.01
C ALA A 57 -19.17 -1.60 13.02
N ASP A 58 -19.47 -2.79 13.55
CA ASP A 58 -19.83 -3.94 12.74
C ASP A 58 -21.17 -3.74 12.03
N ARG A 59 -22.15 -3.12 12.70
CA ARG A 59 -23.43 -2.80 12.09
C ARG A 59 -23.27 -1.83 10.92
N ILE A 60 -22.46 -0.78 11.06
CA ILE A 60 -22.12 0.14 9.98
C ILE A 60 -21.53 -0.64 8.81
N CYS A 61 -20.52 -1.48 9.05
CA CYS A 61 -19.90 -2.29 8.00
C CYS A 61 -20.89 -3.22 7.29
N GLN A 62 -21.77 -3.88 8.03
CA GLN A 62 -22.79 -4.77 7.46
C GLN A 62 -23.80 -4.00 6.61
N ASN A 63 -24.24 -2.83 7.07
CA ASN A 63 -25.19 -1.98 6.36
C ASN A 63 -24.57 -1.38 5.09
N ARG A 64 -23.30 -0.94 5.16
CA ARG A 64 -22.55 -0.49 3.97
C ARG A 64 -22.36 -1.63 2.97
N ALA A 65 -21.92 -2.80 3.42
CA ALA A 65 -21.77 -3.97 2.55
C ALA A 65 -23.08 -4.33 1.83
N ALA A 66 -24.21 -4.28 2.55
CA ALA A 66 -25.54 -4.49 1.98
C ALA A 66 -25.90 -3.40 0.95
N ALA A 67 -25.58 -2.13 1.22
CA ALA A 67 -25.80 -1.03 0.29
C ALA A 67 -24.99 -1.18 -1.00
N GLY A 68 -23.76 -1.68 -0.90
CA GLY A 68 -22.89 -2.05 -2.02
C GLY A 68 -23.28 -3.35 -2.74
N SER A 69 -24.32 -4.05 -2.27
CA SER A 69 -24.71 -5.38 -2.78
C SER A 69 -23.57 -6.41 -2.70
N LEU A 70 -22.67 -6.27 -1.72
CA LEU A 70 -21.59 -7.23 -1.49
C LEU A 70 -22.16 -8.53 -0.91
N ALA A 71 -21.55 -9.66 -1.31
CA ALA A 71 -21.91 -10.97 -0.78
C ALA A 71 -21.69 -11.01 0.75
N ASN A 72 -22.43 -11.88 1.44
CA ASN A 72 -22.24 -12.14 2.87
C ASN A 72 -22.21 -10.87 3.75
N ALA A 73 -23.01 -9.84 3.45
CA ALA A 73 -22.99 -8.56 4.15
C ALA A 73 -23.00 -8.68 5.69
N ALA A 74 -23.70 -9.67 6.26
CA ALA A 74 -23.74 -9.94 7.70
C ALA A 74 -22.41 -10.44 8.33
N SER A 75 -21.45 -10.86 7.51
CA SER A 75 -20.16 -11.39 7.96
C SER A 75 -19.10 -10.31 8.16
N TYR A 76 -19.31 -9.09 7.65
CA TYR A 76 -18.37 -8.00 7.77
C TYR A 76 -18.23 -7.53 9.21
N VAL A 77 -16.98 -7.21 9.56
CA VAL A 77 -16.61 -6.54 10.80
C VAL A 77 -15.70 -5.35 10.51
N ALA A 78 -15.80 -4.33 11.35
CA ALA A 78 -14.88 -3.21 11.30
C ALA A 78 -13.51 -3.63 11.87
N TRP A 79 -12.43 -3.27 11.19
CA TRP A 79 -11.06 -3.45 11.67
C TRP A 79 -10.73 -2.38 12.73
N ILE A 80 -11.23 -2.58 13.95
CA ILE A 80 -11.00 -1.71 15.10
C ILE A 80 -10.81 -2.53 16.38
N SER A 81 -10.04 -2.01 17.33
CA SER A 81 -9.86 -2.60 18.67
C SER A 81 -10.59 -1.79 19.74
N ASP A 82 -10.97 -2.44 20.83
CA ASP A 82 -11.39 -1.77 22.05
C ASP A 82 -10.65 -2.32 23.29
N SER A 83 -11.08 -1.93 24.49
CA SER A 83 -10.45 -2.36 25.74
C SER A 83 -10.51 -3.87 25.98
N ASN A 84 -11.47 -4.59 25.39
CA ASN A 84 -11.72 -6.02 25.62
C ASN A 84 -11.32 -6.89 24.42
N ASP A 85 -11.48 -6.38 23.20
CA ASP A 85 -11.39 -7.14 21.97
C ASP A 85 -10.38 -6.49 21.02
N ASP A 86 -9.36 -7.27 20.63
CA ASP A 86 -8.42 -6.83 19.59
C ASP A 86 -9.01 -7.07 18.19
N ALA A 87 -8.77 -6.15 17.25
CA ALA A 87 -9.19 -6.27 15.85
C ALA A 87 -8.79 -7.63 15.24
N TYR A 88 -7.60 -8.12 15.59
CA TYR A 88 -7.12 -9.45 15.23
C TYR A 88 -8.10 -10.56 15.61
N CYS A 89 -8.58 -10.60 16.86
CA CYS A 89 -9.50 -11.63 17.33
C CYS A 89 -10.88 -11.50 16.68
N ARG A 90 -11.33 -10.25 16.52
CA ARG A 90 -12.64 -9.95 15.92
C ARG A 90 -12.74 -10.43 14.47
N LEU A 91 -11.66 -10.32 13.70
CA LEU A 91 -11.61 -10.79 12.31
C LEU A 91 -11.66 -12.33 12.18
N HIS A 92 -11.33 -13.05 13.25
CA HIS A 92 -11.56 -14.49 13.36
C HIS A 92 -12.96 -14.86 13.88
N GLY A 93 -13.83 -13.88 14.12
CA GLY A 93 -15.14 -14.10 14.74
C GLY A 93 -15.07 -14.45 16.23
N LEU A 94 -13.97 -14.09 16.89
CA LEU A 94 -13.71 -14.34 18.31
C LEU A 94 -13.70 -13.03 19.10
N THR A 95 -13.76 -13.16 20.42
CA THR A 95 -13.60 -12.07 21.39
C THR A 95 -12.29 -12.24 22.15
N GLY A 96 -11.87 -11.20 22.85
CA GLY A 96 -10.69 -11.17 23.72
C GLY A 96 -9.45 -10.61 23.04
N LYS A 97 -8.31 -10.86 23.70
CA LYS A 97 -7.02 -10.30 23.33
C LYS A 97 -6.17 -11.29 22.54
N LYS A 98 -5.36 -10.77 21.61
CA LYS A 98 -4.38 -11.55 20.85
C LYS A 98 -3.35 -12.20 21.78
N ALA A 99 -2.96 -11.51 22.85
CA ALA A 99 -2.05 -12.03 23.88
C ALA A 99 -2.59 -13.31 24.56
N ASP A 100 -3.90 -13.48 24.62
CA ASP A 100 -4.60 -14.65 25.17
C ASP A 100 -5.09 -15.59 24.05
N ASN A 101 -4.48 -15.53 22.86
CA ASN A 101 -4.86 -16.32 21.68
C ASN A 101 -6.35 -16.22 21.33
N CYS A 102 -7.01 -15.09 21.61
CA CYS A 102 -8.45 -14.93 21.39
C CYS A 102 -9.29 -16.00 22.12
N GLY A 103 -8.82 -16.45 23.29
CA GLY A 103 -9.44 -17.52 24.07
C GLY A 103 -9.26 -18.93 23.49
N GLN A 104 -8.41 -19.10 22.47
CA GLN A 104 -8.13 -20.39 21.84
C GLN A 104 -6.88 -21.06 22.43
N PRO A 105 -6.72 -22.39 22.25
CA PRO A 105 -5.48 -23.08 22.64
C PRO A 105 -4.21 -22.57 21.91
N SER A 106 -4.38 -22.00 20.72
CA SER A 106 -3.30 -21.45 19.89
C SER A 106 -3.83 -20.25 19.06
N PRO A 107 -2.97 -19.32 18.63
CA PRO A 107 -3.38 -18.19 17.80
C PRO A 107 -4.08 -18.66 16.51
N PRO A 108 -5.28 -18.14 16.19
CA PRO A 108 -5.95 -18.45 14.92
C PRO A 108 -5.23 -17.82 13.71
N THR A 109 -5.24 -18.48 12.55
CA THR A 109 -4.49 -18.01 11.36
C THR A 109 -5.29 -17.96 10.06
N SER A 110 -6.51 -18.49 10.04
CA SER A 110 -7.22 -18.89 8.81
C SER A 110 -8.25 -17.88 8.28
N THR A 111 -7.95 -16.58 8.34
CA THR A 111 -8.83 -15.54 7.78
C THR A 111 -8.10 -14.73 6.71
N GLY A 112 -8.82 -14.29 5.70
CA GLY A 112 -8.28 -13.84 4.42
C GLY A 112 -8.20 -14.98 3.40
N PRO A 113 -7.61 -14.73 2.23
CA PRO A 113 -7.05 -13.44 1.81
C PRO A 113 -8.14 -12.47 1.32
N TRP A 114 -7.82 -11.17 1.21
CA TRP A 114 -8.80 -10.13 0.85
C TRP A 114 -8.50 -9.41 -0.46
N VAL A 115 -9.56 -9.14 -1.21
CA VAL A 115 -9.57 -8.30 -2.41
C VAL A 115 -10.35 -7.02 -2.14
N ARG A 116 -9.96 -5.93 -2.78
CA ARG A 116 -10.73 -4.69 -2.80
C ARG A 116 -11.96 -4.86 -3.69
N THR A 117 -12.91 -3.94 -3.58
CA THR A 117 -14.12 -3.90 -4.41
C THR A 117 -13.86 -3.66 -5.89
N ASP A 118 -12.69 -3.14 -6.27
CA ASP A 118 -12.23 -3.04 -7.66
C ASP A 118 -11.53 -4.32 -8.19
N GLY A 119 -11.49 -5.38 -7.38
CA GLY A 119 -10.98 -6.71 -7.74
C GLY A 119 -9.48 -6.90 -7.57
N TYR A 120 -8.72 -5.87 -7.16
CA TYR A 120 -7.29 -6.03 -6.87
C TYR A 120 -7.07 -6.61 -5.46
N PRO A 121 -6.10 -7.51 -5.27
CA PRO A 121 -5.74 -7.99 -3.94
C PRO A 121 -5.32 -6.85 -3.01
N PHE A 122 -5.96 -6.77 -1.84
CA PHE A 122 -5.54 -5.89 -0.75
C PHE A 122 -4.36 -6.53 0.00
N ALA A 123 -4.57 -7.74 0.47
CA ALA A 123 -3.63 -8.44 1.35
C ALA A 123 -3.81 -9.97 1.25
N PRO A 124 -2.76 -10.75 1.58
CA PRO A 124 -2.88 -12.18 1.78
C PRO A 124 -3.68 -12.49 3.05
N GLU A 125 -3.61 -13.73 3.54
CA GLU A 125 -4.16 -14.11 4.86
C GLU A 125 -3.61 -13.24 6.00
N ILE A 126 -4.32 -13.26 7.14
CA ILE A 126 -4.01 -12.42 8.30
C ILE A 126 -2.57 -12.59 8.83
N GLY A 127 -2.00 -13.78 8.68
CA GLY A 127 -0.65 -14.11 9.13
C GLY A 127 0.40 -13.19 8.49
N PRO A 128 0.59 -13.24 7.15
CA PRO A 128 1.50 -12.33 6.47
C PRO A 128 1.07 -10.85 6.55
N LEU A 129 -0.24 -10.56 6.53
CA LEU A 129 -0.77 -9.18 6.68
C LEU A 129 -0.31 -8.50 7.97
N LEU A 130 -0.25 -9.24 9.08
CA LEU A 130 0.16 -8.73 10.40
C LEU A 130 1.52 -9.26 10.85
N SER A 131 2.25 -9.93 9.94
CA SER A 131 3.62 -10.36 10.20
C SER A 131 4.50 -9.14 10.46
N PRO A 132 5.72 -9.31 10.98
CA PRO A 132 6.66 -8.20 11.10
C PRO A 132 6.87 -7.42 9.79
N HIS A 133 6.55 -8.02 8.63
CA HIS A 133 6.64 -7.44 7.31
C HIS A 133 5.37 -6.75 6.78
N ASN A 134 4.24 -6.83 7.50
CA ASN A 134 2.96 -6.18 7.18
C ASN A 134 2.62 -6.18 5.68
N VAL A 135 2.39 -7.36 5.12
CA VAL A 135 2.26 -7.55 3.67
C VAL A 135 0.92 -6.99 3.19
N VAL A 136 0.97 -5.81 2.57
CA VAL A 136 -0.17 -5.16 1.91
C VAL A 136 0.17 -4.88 0.45
N TYR A 137 -0.52 -5.57 -0.46
CA TYR A 137 -0.32 -5.47 -1.90
C TYR A 137 -0.79 -4.10 -2.41
N THR A 138 -2.05 -3.77 -2.12
CA THR A 138 -2.68 -2.52 -2.52
C THR A 138 -3.37 -1.88 -1.33
N PRO A 139 -3.41 -0.54 -1.23
CA PRO A 139 -4.05 0.15 -0.12
C PRO A 139 -5.60 0.05 -0.23
N PRO A 140 -6.35 0.06 0.88
CA PRO A 140 -7.80 -0.14 0.90
C PRO A 140 -8.58 1.13 0.48
N MET A 141 -8.26 1.69 -0.68
CA MET A 141 -8.78 2.98 -1.17
C MET A 141 -10.07 2.85 -2.00
N PHE A 142 -10.90 1.85 -1.74
CA PHE A 142 -12.16 1.69 -2.45
C PHE A 142 -13.28 1.41 -1.47
N ASP A 143 -14.44 2.01 -1.74
CA ASP A 143 -15.62 1.85 -0.92
C ASP A 143 -16.48 0.67 -1.35
N GLU A 144 -17.55 0.43 -0.60
CA GLU A 144 -18.48 -0.67 -0.84
C GLU A 144 -19.18 -0.61 -2.21
N MET A 145 -19.19 0.54 -2.89
CA MET A 145 -19.71 0.68 -4.25
C MET A 145 -18.62 0.49 -5.33
N GLY A 146 -17.37 0.30 -4.94
CA GLY A 146 -16.24 0.23 -5.86
C GLY A 146 -15.74 1.61 -6.31
N GLU A 147 -16.12 2.67 -5.61
CA GLU A 147 -15.64 4.02 -5.91
C GLU A 147 -14.35 4.32 -5.12
N PRO A 148 -13.40 5.08 -5.70
CA PRO A 148 -12.15 5.39 -5.04
C PRO A 148 -12.37 6.35 -3.86
N VAL A 149 -11.76 6.02 -2.72
CA VAL A 149 -11.69 6.87 -1.53
C VAL A 149 -10.40 7.68 -1.58
N SER A 150 -10.42 8.89 -1.01
CA SER A 150 -9.22 9.73 -0.90
C SER A 150 -8.05 8.97 -0.26
N PRO A 151 -6.84 9.01 -0.84
CA PRO A 151 -5.68 8.34 -0.24
C PRO A 151 -5.27 8.96 1.10
N ASN A 152 -5.73 10.18 1.40
CA ASN A 152 -5.51 10.87 2.68
C ASN A 152 -6.62 10.59 3.70
N GLN A 153 -7.59 9.73 3.38
CA GLN A 153 -8.66 9.37 4.31
C GLN A 153 -8.09 8.59 5.48
N PHE A 154 -8.29 9.09 6.70
CA PHE A 154 -7.97 8.36 7.92
C PHE A 154 -9.04 7.32 8.25
N LEU A 155 -8.58 6.24 8.87
CA LEU A 155 -9.39 5.12 9.34
C LEU A 155 -9.38 5.11 10.86
N LEU A 156 -10.54 5.04 11.50
CA LEU A 156 -10.62 4.69 12.92
C LEU A 156 -10.14 3.25 13.07
N THR A 157 -9.16 3.00 13.94
CA THR A 157 -8.63 1.65 14.18
C THR A 157 -8.33 1.39 15.65
N ALA A 158 -7.68 2.34 16.34
CA ALA A 158 -7.09 2.14 17.68
C ALA A 158 -6.18 0.90 17.75
N THR A 159 -5.53 0.55 16.65
CA THR A 159 -4.69 -0.66 16.56
C THR A 159 -3.21 -0.33 16.42
N GLY A 160 -2.34 -1.24 16.85
CA GLY A 160 -0.95 -1.33 16.39
C GLY A 160 -0.83 -2.16 15.11
N TYR A 161 0.39 -2.33 14.59
CA TYR A 161 0.66 -3.09 13.36
C TYR A 161 0.25 -4.55 13.41
N ASP A 162 0.14 -5.12 14.61
CA ASP A 162 -0.20 -6.52 14.81
C ASP A 162 -1.71 -6.74 15.08
N GLY A 163 -2.51 -5.68 14.95
CA GLY A 163 -3.96 -5.71 15.18
C GLY A 163 -4.38 -5.70 16.65
N THR A 164 -3.46 -5.46 17.58
CA THR A 164 -3.77 -5.27 19.01
C THR A 164 -4.16 -3.83 19.31
N LEU A 165 -4.91 -3.58 20.39
CA LEU A 165 -5.20 -2.22 20.85
C LEU A 165 -3.89 -1.40 21.07
N LEU A 166 -3.80 -0.22 20.46
CA LEU A 166 -2.72 0.74 20.67
C LEU A 166 -3.29 2.09 21.14
N GLY A 167 -2.95 2.47 22.37
CA GLY A 167 -3.44 3.70 22.98
C GLY A 167 -4.84 3.50 23.59
N ASP A 168 -5.73 4.44 23.33
CA ASP A 168 -7.12 4.46 23.81
C ASP A 168 -8.09 4.11 22.67
N SER A 169 -9.26 3.57 23.01
CA SER A 169 -10.40 3.33 22.13
C SER A 169 -11.50 4.40 22.29
N CYS A 170 -11.22 5.49 23.01
CA CYS A 170 -12.13 6.62 23.21
C CYS A 170 -13.41 6.18 23.94
N GLY A 171 -13.20 5.60 25.14
CA GLY A 171 -14.27 5.01 25.93
C GLY A 171 -14.97 3.88 25.19
N ASP A 172 -14.20 2.99 24.55
CA ASP A 172 -14.71 1.91 23.70
C ASP A 172 -15.69 2.42 22.63
N TRP A 173 -15.29 3.49 21.95
CA TRP A 173 -16.00 4.13 20.86
C TRP A 173 -17.32 4.78 21.25
N THR A 174 -17.38 5.32 22.48
CA THR A 174 -18.57 5.98 23.03
C THR A 174 -18.29 7.36 23.63
N ASP A 175 -17.04 7.82 23.69
CA ASP A 175 -16.65 9.09 24.31
C ASP A 175 -15.63 9.86 23.45
N ASP A 176 -15.93 11.10 23.09
CA ASP A 176 -15.03 11.98 22.32
C ASP A 176 -14.37 13.08 23.17
N SER A 177 -14.56 13.06 24.49
CA SER A 177 -14.21 14.16 25.39
C SER A 177 -12.72 14.23 25.74
N SER A 178 -12.04 13.09 25.81
CA SER A 178 -10.61 13.01 26.14
C SER A 178 -9.99 11.70 25.69
N GLY A 179 -8.66 11.66 25.59
CA GLY A 179 -7.91 10.48 25.15
C GLY A 179 -7.31 10.65 23.75
N SER A 180 -6.53 9.65 23.34
CA SER A 180 -5.91 9.61 22.04
C SER A 180 -5.92 8.20 21.48
N LEU A 181 -6.34 8.07 20.22
CA LEU A 181 -6.36 6.82 19.49
C LEU A 181 -5.30 6.78 18.39
N SER A 182 -4.95 5.57 17.98
CA SER A 182 -4.27 5.32 16.71
C SER A 182 -5.26 5.34 15.55
N LEU A 183 -4.88 5.95 14.43
CA LEU A 183 -5.60 5.96 13.18
C LEU A 183 -4.82 5.20 12.10
N GLY A 184 -5.53 4.44 11.28
CA GLY A 184 -5.02 3.93 10.01
C GLY A 184 -5.15 4.96 8.88
N ALA A 185 -4.61 4.64 7.71
CA ALA A 185 -4.73 5.48 6.51
C ALA A 185 -5.15 4.65 5.30
N ALA A 186 -6.23 5.07 4.63
CA ALA A 186 -6.81 4.34 3.50
C ALA A 186 -5.85 4.24 2.31
N GLY A 187 -4.97 5.23 2.11
CA GLY A 187 -3.96 5.23 1.06
C GLY A 187 -2.62 4.62 1.44
N ALA A 188 -2.52 3.94 2.57
CA ALA A 188 -1.27 3.35 3.04
C ALA A 188 -1.18 1.84 2.78
N VAL A 189 0.05 1.38 2.55
CA VAL A 189 0.47 -0.03 2.61
C VAL A 189 1.33 -0.25 3.88
N SER A 190 2.06 -1.37 3.93
CA SER A 190 2.90 -1.77 5.07
C SER A 190 2.11 -1.80 6.39
N GLY A 191 2.59 -1.21 7.48
CA GLY A 191 1.83 -1.12 8.74
C GLY A 191 0.92 0.10 8.84
N SER A 192 1.12 1.11 7.98
CA SER A 192 0.44 2.40 8.12
C SER A 192 -1.04 2.35 7.73
N TRP A 193 -1.51 1.33 7.01
CA TRP A 193 -2.96 1.15 6.79
C TRP A 193 -3.73 0.98 8.11
N THR A 194 -3.10 0.40 9.13
CA THR A 194 -3.73 0.13 10.43
C THR A 194 -3.29 1.11 11.53
N SER A 195 -2.07 1.65 11.46
CA SER A 195 -1.50 2.51 12.50
C SER A 195 -0.54 3.56 11.92
N SER A 196 -1.10 4.61 11.31
CA SER A 196 -0.36 5.70 10.67
C SER A 196 -0.12 6.92 11.56
N ALA A 197 -1.08 7.29 12.41
CA ALA A 197 -1.05 8.56 13.12
C ALA A 197 -1.79 8.50 14.45
N GLY A 198 -1.38 9.34 15.41
CA GLY A 198 -2.15 9.57 16.63
C GLY A 198 -3.14 10.72 16.45
N ALA A 199 -4.35 10.57 16.97
CA ALA A 199 -5.36 11.62 17.01
C ALA A 199 -6.03 11.71 18.37
N SER A 200 -6.58 12.88 18.69
CA SER A 200 -7.48 13.07 19.84
C SER A 200 -8.79 12.33 19.61
N CYS A 201 -9.45 11.85 20.67
CA CYS A 201 -10.80 11.28 20.56
C CYS A 201 -11.83 12.26 19.97
N SER A 202 -11.59 13.56 20.09
CA SER A 202 -12.38 14.61 19.42
C SER A 202 -12.13 14.73 17.91
N TYR A 203 -11.45 13.76 17.27
CA TYR A 203 -11.20 13.78 15.83
C TYR A 203 -12.53 13.81 15.06
N PRO A 204 -12.75 14.81 14.19
CA PRO A 204 -14.10 15.17 13.76
C PRO A 204 -14.73 14.15 12.81
N SER A 205 -13.93 13.50 11.95
CA SER A 205 -14.44 12.58 10.96
C SER A 205 -13.36 11.65 10.41
N ALA A 206 -13.61 10.34 10.41
CA ALA A 206 -12.80 9.31 9.78
C ALA A 206 -13.70 8.19 9.23
N ALA A 207 -13.17 7.32 8.38
CA ALA A 207 -13.89 6.17 7.84
C ALA A 207 -13.61 4.90 8.67
N LEU A 208 -14.37 3.84 8.42
CA LEU A 208 -14.07 2.50 8.92
C LEU A 208 -13.50 1.64 7.79
N LEU A 209 -12.58 0.74 8.12
CA LEU A 209 -12.20 -0.34 7.23
C LEU A 209 -13.04 -1.57 7.57
N CYS A 210 -13.82 -2.03 6.60
CA CYS A 210 -14.72 -3.16 6.76
C CYS A 210 -14.16 -4.39 6.04
N MET A 211 -13.99 -5.48 6.78
CA MET A 211 -13.38 -6.71 6.28
C MET A 211 -14.35 -7.88 6.46
N GLU A 212 -14.55 -8.65 5.39
CA GLU A 212 -15.34 -9.87 5.42
C GLU A 212 -14.65 -10.96 6.26
N ARG A 213 -15.39 -11.65 7.14
CA ARG A 213 -14.88 -12.77 7.96
C ARG A 213 -15.19 -14.11 7.31
N SER A 214 -14.16 -14.87 6.97
CA SER A 214 -14.19 -16.24 6.43
C SER A 214 -12.76 -16.64 6.06
N THR A 215 -12.59 -17.83 5.50
CA THR A 215 -11.44 -18.18 4.68
C THR A 215 -11.82 -17.92 3.23
N GLY A 216 -11.11 -17.02 2.56
CA GLY A 216 -11.26 -16.78 1.12
C GLY A 216 -10.56 -17.84 0.29
N ALA A 217 -10.90 -17.90 -1.00
CA ALA A 217 -10.03 -18.61 -1.94
C ALA A 217 -8.73 -17.82 -2.15
N ASP A 218 -7.64 -18.55 -2.33
CA ASP A 218 -6.41 -17.98 -2.84
C ASP A 218 -6.65 -17.30 -4.19
N PHE A 219 -6.09 -16.11 -4.37
CA PHE A 219 -6.02 -15.48 -5.68
C PHE A 219 -4.73 -15.87 -6.41
N PRO A 220 -4.72 -15.89 -7.76
CA PRO A 220 -3.51 -16.11 -8.52
C PRO A 220 -2.44 -15.05 -8.19
N PRO A 221 -1.15 -15.32 -8.45
CA PRO A 221 -0.09 -14.34 -8.31
C PRO A 221 -0.43 -13.04 -9.05
N ILE A 222 -0.18 -11.90 -8.40
CA ILE A 222 -0.38 -10.58 -9.00
C ILE A 222 0.69 -10.40 -10.07
N GLU A 223 0.29 -10.30 -11.33
CA GLU A 223 1.23 -10.06 -12.42
C GLU A 223 0.69 -8.98 -13.35
N SER A 224 1.39 -7.86 -13.38
CA SER A 224 1.19 -6.79 -14.35
C SER A 224 2.36 -6.73 -15.34
N SER A 225 2.13 -6.19 -16.53
CA SER A 225 3.23 -5.83 -17.45
C SER A 225 3.84 -4.50 -17.01
N GLY A 226 5.16 -4.41 -16.94
CA GLY A 226 5.83 -3.14 -16.66
C GLY A 226 7.29 -3.31 -16.27
N ARG A 227 7.99 -2.18 -16.24
CA ARG A 227 9.35 -2.05 -15.73
C ARG A 227 9.35 -2.21 -14.23
N ILE A 228 10.43 -2.75 -13.69
CA ILE A 228 10.57 -2.91 -12.25
C ILE A 228 10.84 -1.55 -11.60
N ALA A 229 10.16 -1.28 -10.50
CA ALA A 229 10.46 -0.25 -9.53
C ALA A 229 10.57 -0.88 -8.14
N PHE A 230 11.51 -0.41 -7.34
CA PHE A 230 11.71 -0.87 -5.97
C PHE A 230 12.16 0.25 -5.04
N LEU A 231 12.01 0.02 -3.75
CA LEU A 231 12.56 0.85 -2.68
C LEU A 231 13.92 0.28 -2.26
N SER A 232 14.98 1.07 -2.23
CA SER A 232 16.30 0.53 -1.84
C SER A 232 16.26 -0.16 -0.47
N SER A 233 16.78 -1.38 -0.35
CA SER A 233 16.98 -2.04 0.95
C SER A 233 18.03 -1.31 1.80
N ALA A 234 19.00 -0.67 1.16
CA ALA A 234 19.95 0.25 1.78
C ALA A 234 19.29 1.59 2.15
N SER A 235 19.81 2.22 3.19
CA SER A 235 19.45 3.57 3.61
C SER A 235 20.70 4.32 4.08
N GLY A 236 20.72 5.64 3.90
CA GLY A 236 21.82 6.48 4.34
C GLY A 236 21.50 7.98 4.30
N ASN A 237 22.52 8.77 4.58
CA ASN A 237 22.41 10.23 4.67
C ASN A 237 22.33 10.91 3.28
N GLY A 238 22.16 12.24 3.27
CA GLY A 238 22.05 13.06 2.06
C GLY A 238 23.33 13.19 1.23
N ASN A 239 24.50 12.78 1.74
CA ASN A 239 25.72 12.64 0.94
C ASN A 239 25.73 11.26 0.29
N LEU A 240 25.03 11.13 -0.83
CA LEU A 240 24.83 9.84 -1.50
C LEU A 240 26.15 9.18 -1.94
N GLY A 241 27.18 9.97 -2.24
CA GLY A 241 28.50 9.43 -2.57
C GLY A 241 29.23 8.74 -1.40
N SER A 242 28.73 8.90 -0.16
CA SER A 242 29.24 8.19 1.01
C SER A 242 28.66 6.78 1.18
N TRP A 243 27.60 6.44 0.42
CA TRP A 243 26.98 5.12 0.49
C TRP A 243 27.89 4.11 -0.22
N PRO A 244 28.13 2.91 0.36
CA PRO A 244 28.99 1.90 -0.25
C PRO A 244 28.59 1.56 -1.70
N GLU A 245 27.29 1.48 -1.96
CA GLU A 245 26.69 1.11 -3.24
C GLU A 245 26.91 2.16 -4.34
N ALA A 246 27.27 3.40 -3.98
CA ALA A 246 27.54 4.47 -4.94
C ALA A 246 28.84 4.23 -5.73
N GLY A 247 29.74 3.35 -5.27
CA GLY A 247 30.95 2.97 -6.01
C GLY A 247 31.88 4.15 -6.35
N GLY A 248 31.85 5.22 -5.55
CA GLY A 248 32.63 6.46 -5.78
C GLY A 248 31.96 7.50 -6.67
N ALA A 249 30.76 7.25 -7.17
CA ALA A 249 29.94 8.27 -7.81
C ALA A 249 29.46 9.33 -6.79
N THR A 250 29.07 10.50 -7.27
CA THR A 250 28.59 11.61 -6.44
C THR A 250 27.31 12.21 -7.01
N GLY A 251 26.59 12.99 -6.20
CA GLY A 251 25.39 13.71 -6.63
C GLY A 251 24.29 12.77 -7.15
N LEU A 252 23.61 13.20 -8.20
CA LEU A 252 22.58 12.40 -8.87
C LEU A 252 23.09 11.07 -9.41
N ALA A 253 24.34 11.03 -9.89
CA ALA A 253 24.95 9.80 -10.39
C ALA A 253 25.23 8.79 -9.27
N ALA A 254 25.45 9.25 -8.02
CA ALA A 254 25.51 8.36 -6.87
C ALA A 254 24.17 7.67 -6.63
N GLY A 255 23.06 8.42 -6.70
CA GLY A 255 21.72 7.85 -6.58
C GLY A 255 21.46 6.75 -7.61
N ASP A 256 21.83 6.99 -8.87
CA ASP A 256 21.69 5.98 -9.93
C ASP A 256 22.61 4.77 -9.68
N ALA A 257 23.87 5.00 -9.30
CA ALA A 257 24.81 3.92 -8.99
C ALA A 257 24.33 3.03 -7.83
N ILE A 258 23.78 3.63 -6.77
CA ILE A 258 23.17 2.88 -5.65
C ILE A 258 22.06 1.96 -6.17
N CYS A 259 21.12 2.50 -6.96
CA CYS A 259 20.03 1.71 -7.53
C CYS A 259 20.52 0.58 -8.44
N GLN A 260 21.54 0.84 -9.27
CA GLN A 260 22.10 -0.13 -10.19
C GLN A 260 22.86 -1.24 -9.45
N THR A 261 23.65 -0.90 -8.42
CA THR A 261 24.37 -1.86 -7.58
C THR A 261 23.39 -2.78 -6.86
N LEU A 262 22.38 -2.23 -6.19
CA LEU A 262 21.36 -3.03 -5.50
C LEU A 262 20.60 -3.95 -6.46
N ALA A 263 20.20 -3.42 -7.62
CA ALA A 263 19.54 -4.24 -8.65
C ALA A 263 20.45 -5.38 -9.15
N ALA A 264 21.75 -5.13 -9.32
CA ALA A 264 22.71 -6.14 -9.76
C ALA A 264 22.93 -7.21 -8.70
N ASP A 265 23.08 -6.81 -7.44
CA ASP A 265 23.29 -7.72 -6.30
C ASP A 265 22.06 -8.61 -6.06
N ALA A 266 20.86 -8.09 -6.32
CA ALA A 266 19.61 -8.86 -6.28
C ALA A 266 19.37 -9.72 -7.55
N GLY A 267 20.25 -9.65 -8.55
CA GLY A 267 20.13 -10.41 -9.79
C GLY A 267 19.01 -9.93 -10.73
N LEU A 268 18.60 -8.67 -10.63
CA LEU A 268 17.61 -8.09 -11.54
C LEU A 268 18.20 -7.88 -12.93
N ALA A 269 17.46 -8.29 -13.95
CA ALA A 269 17.86 -8.10 -15.34
C ALA A 269 18.04 -6.61 -15.66
N HIS A 270 19.05 -6.30 -16.47
CA HIS A 270 19.41 -4.95 -16.88
C HIS A 270 19.58 -3.96 -15.71
N ALA A 271 20.27 -4.38 -14.65
CA ALA A 271 20.55 -3.56 -13.48
C ALA A 271 21.09 -2.16 -13.81
N SER A 272 21.89 -2.00 -14.88
CA SER A 272 22.41 -0.69 -15.32
C SER A 272 21.35 0.29 -15.85
N SER A 273 20.10 -0.14 -16.02
CA SER A 273 18.99 0.71 -16.47
C SER A 273 18.28 1.47 -15.35
N PHE A 274 18.55 1.12 -14.09
CA PHE A 274 17.86 1.74 -12.97
C PHE A 274 18.39 3.16 -12.73
N LYS A 275 17.44 4.06 -12.44
CA LYS A 275 17.70 5.43 -12.01
C LYS A 275 16.97 5.71 -10.71
N ALA A 276 17.58 6.55 -9.87
CA ALA A 276 16.89 7.05 -8.69
C ALA A 276 15.87 8.11 -9.10
N TRP A 277 14.62 8.01 -8.59
CA TRP A 277 13.65 9.10 -8.70
C TRP A 277 14.06 10.23 -7.75
N LEU A 278 14.94 11.10 -8.26
CA LEU A 278 15.72 12.03 -7.46
C LEU A 278 16.01 13.29 -8.28
N SER A 279 15.66 14.46 -7.75
CA SER A 279 16.03 15.77 -8.29
C SER A 279 17.31 16.27 -7.62
N ASP A 280 18.02 17.22 -8.23
CA ASP A 280 19.00 18.07 -7.55
C ASP A 280 18.53 19.53 -7.54
N ASP A 281 19.37 20.51 -7.23
CA ASP A 281 18.95 21.91 -7.13
C ASP A 281 18.44 22.49 -8.47
N THR A 282 18.77 21.86 -9.62
CA THR A 282 18.46 22.40 -10.95
C THR A 282 17.89 21.37 -11.95
N THR A 283 17.93 20.09 -11.62
CA THR A 283 17.52 18.97 -12.46
C THR A 283 16.29 18.31 -11.86
N ASN A 284 15.20 18.25 -12.63
CA ASN A 284 13.98 17.59 -12.23
C ASN A 284 14.09 16.06 -12.36
N ALA A 285 13.53 15.30 -11.43
CA ALA A 285 13.50 13.84 -11.51
C ALA A 285 12.76 13.34 -12.77
N ILE A 286 11.65 14.00 -13.14
CA ILE A 286 10.81 13.61 -14.29
C ILE A 286 11.55 13.69 -15.63
N ASP A 287 12.50 14.62 -15.75
CA ASP A 287 13.29 14.85 -16.97
C ASP A 287 14.44 13.83 -17.09
N ARG A 288 14.81 13.17 -15.99
CA ARG A 288 15.89 12.17 -15.96
C ARG A 288 15.46 10.79 -16.43
N ILE A 289 14.20 10.44 -16.23
CA ILE A 289 13.60 9.21 -16.75
C ILE A 289 13.31 9.45 -18.23
N GLU A 290 13.79 8.61 -19.14
CA GLU A 290 13.57 8.79 -20.58
C GLU A 290 12.24 8.16 -21.02
N HIS A 291 11.91 6.98 -20.48
CA HIS A 291 10.80 6.17 -20.96
C HIS A 291 9.54 6.35 -20.12
N ASP A 292 8.38 6.38 -20.80
CA ASP A 292 7.09 6.66 -20.21
C ASP A 292 6.37 5.40 -19.69
N GLY A 293 6.99 4.71 -18.73
CA GLY A 293 6.37 3.56 -18.04
C GLY A 293 5.89 2.43 -18.97
N PRO A 294 5.00 1.55 -18.49
CA PRO A 294 4.50 1.45 -17.12
C PRO A 294 5.55 0.89 -16.15
N TRP A 295 5.37 1.14 -14.85
CA TRP A 295 6.16 0.56 -13.76
C TRP A 295 5.31 -0.33 -12.85
N LYS A 296 5.96 -1.36 -12.31
CA LYS A 296 5.40 -2.30 -11.33
C LYS A 296 6.43 -2.61 -10.25
N ARG A 297 5.95 -3.02 -9.09
CA ARG A 297 6.79 -3.59 -8.01
C ARG A 297 7.30 -4.98 -8.37
N LEU A 298 8.27 -5.49 -7.61
CA LEU A 298 8.82 -6.84 -7.79
C LEU A 298 7.78 -7.95 -7.58
N ASP A 299 6.77 -7.70 -6.77
CA ASP A 299 5.65 -8.60 -6.52
C ASP A 299 4.51 -8.44 -7.54
N GLY A 300 4.78 -7.76 -8.65
CA GLY A 300 3.89 -7.64 -9.80
C GLY A 300 2.75 -6.63 -9.64
N VAL A 301 2.60 -5.99 -8.47
CA VAL A 301 1.61 -4.92 -8.27
C VAL A 301 1.93 -3.71 -9.16
N PRO A 302 0.97 -3.19 -9.96
CA PRO A 302 1.17 -1.96 -10.73
C PRO A 302 1.57 -0.79 -9.82
N LEU A 303 2.49 0.06 -10.27
CA LEU A 303 2.85 1.29 -9.55
C LEU A 303 2.25 2.52 -10.23
N ALA A 304 2.56 2.68 -11.51
CA ALA A 304 2.12 3.79 -12.34
C ALA A 304 2.13 3.36 -13.82
N SER A 305 1.08 3.71 -14.57
CA SER A 305 0.96 3.41 -15.99
C SER A 305 1.91 4.23 -16.87
N GLY A 306 2.38 5.37 -16.35
CA GLY A 306 3.29 6.28 -17.03
C GLY A 306 3.70 7.44 -16.13
N LYS A 307 4.50 8.33 -16.69
CA LYS A 307 5.02 9.55 -16.06
C LYS A 307 3.91 10.44 -15.52
N SER A 308 2.79 10.55 -16.23
CA SER A 308 1.65 11.36 -15.79
C SER A 308 1.08 10.90 -14.45
N GLU A 309 1.08 9.59 -14.17
CA GLU A 309 0.68 9.07 -12.87
C GLU A 309 1.78 9.24 -11.83
N LEU A 310 3.06 9.13 -12.23
CA LEU A 310 4.19 9.40 -11.33
C LEU A 310 4.16 10.84 -10.77
N THR A 311 3.72 11.80 -11.59
CA THR A 311 3.69 13.23 -11.29
C THR A 311 2.30 13.77 -10.95
N ALA A 312 1.37 12.89 -10.60
CA ALA A 312 0.02 13.26 -10.18
C ALA A 312 -0.31 12.59 -8.84
N ASP A 313 -1.49 12.91 -8.31
CA ASP A 313 -2.08 12.25 -7.13
C ASP A 313 -2.66 10.85 -7.46
N ALA A 314 -2.04 10.11 -8.40
CA ALA A 314 -2.57 8.88 -9.00
C ALA A 314 -1.63 7.65 -8.95
N TRP A 315 -0.68 7.55 -8.01
CA TRP A 315 0.04 6.26 -7.82
C TRP A 315 -0.96 5.19 -7.39
N PHE A 316 -0.86 4.00 -7.99
CA PHE A 316 -1.77 2.90 -7.70
C PHE A 316 -1.57 2.31 -6.29
N THR A 317 -0.31 2.30 -5.81
CA THR A 317 0.09 1.78 -4.50
C THR A 317 1.32 2.54 -3.97
N GLY A 318 1.67 2.31 -2.70
CA GLY A 318 2.99 2.70 -2.17
C GLY A 318 4.09 1.75 -2.65
N LEU A 319 5.30 2.28 -2.81
CA LEU A 319 6.49 1.51 -3.19
C LEU A 319 7.22 1.01 -1.93
N ALA A 320 6.69 -0.07 -1.32
CA ALA A 320 7.16 -0.60 -0.03
C ALA A 320 7.94 -1.93 -0.14
N VAL A 321 8.33 -2.33 -1.34
CA VAL A 321 9.05 -3.58 -1.61
C VAL A 321 10.45 -3.27 -2.10
N ASP A 322 11.44 -3.94 -1.53
CA ASP A 322 12.84 -3.79 -1.90
C ASP A 322 13.26 -4.63 -3.11
N GLU A 323 14.50 -4.44 -3.58
CA GLU A 323 15.06 -5.19 -4.71
C GLU A 323 15.14 -6.70 -4.48
N ASN A 324 15.01 -7.17 -3.25
CA ASN A 324 15.01 -8.58 -2.87
C ASN A 324 13.58 -9.14 -2.70
N GLY A 325 12.56 -8.31 -2.91
CA GLY A 325 11.16 -8.69 -2.74
C GLY A 325 10.67 -8.62 -1.29
N ASN A 326 11.45 -8.05 -0.37
CA ASN A 326 11.03 -7.91 1.02
C ASN A 326 10.13 -6.70 1.18
N TYR A 327 9.08 -6.87 1.97
CA TYR A 327 8.25 -5.77 2.43
C TYR A 327 8.93 -5.05 3.59
N LEU A 328 9.10 -3.74 3.42
CA LEU A 328 9.69 -2.87 4.42
C LEU A 328 8.59 -2.25 5.28
N VAL A 329 8.69 -2.49 6.59
CA VAL A 329 7.77 -1.99 7.59
C VAL A 329 8.50 -0.96 8.41
N GLU A 330 8.33 0.32 8.12
CA GLU A 330 8.66 1.31 9.13
C GLU A 330 7.75 2.51 9.06
N ALA A 331 7.26 2.86 10.24
CA ALA A 331 6.37 3.97 10.51
C ALA A 331 7.00 5.05 11.41
N VAL A 332 8.32 5.00 11.65
CA VAL A 332 9.00 6.01 12.48
C VAL A 332 10.18 6.61 11.74
N HIS A 333 9.91 7.66 10.96
CA HIS A 333 10.82 8.71 10.45
C HIS A 333 12.17 8.36 9.76
N GLY A 334 12.64 7.11 9.77
CA GLY A 334 13.95 6.66 9.25
C GLY A 334 13.90 5.96 7.89
N SER A 335 12.73 5.50 7.47
CA SER A 335 12.49 4.79 6.20
C SER A 335 11.89 5.66 5.10
N ASN A 336 11.79 6.97 5.32
CA ASN A 336 11.40 7.93 4.30
C ASN A 336 12.38 7.90 3.11
N VAL A 337 12.01 8.52 2.00
CA VAL A 337 12.77 8.41 0.74
C VAL A 337 13.36 9.76 0.38
N TRP A 338 14.66 9.84 0.09
CA TRP A 338 15.26 11.04 -0.49
C TRP A 338 14.74 11.26 -1.90
N THR A 339 14.28 12.47 -2.19
CA THR A 339 13.72 12.79 -3.51
C THR A 339 14.13 14.18 -4.01
N ALA A 340 14.18 15.20 -3.15
CA ALA A 340 14.21 16.62 -3.58
C ALA A 340 13.17 16.97 -4.66
N THR A 341 12.07 16.22 -4.75
CA THR A 341 11.16 16.26 -5.90
C THR A 341 9.75 16.58 -5.43
N GLN A 342 9.14 17.59 -6.05
CA GLN A 342 7.75 17.98 -5.89
C GLN A 342 6.79 16.89 -6.40
N MET A 343 5.50 17.08 -6.19
CA MET A 343 4.48 16.14 -6.69
C MET A 343 4.40 16.13 -8.22
N ASP A 344 4.68 17.25 -8.88
CA ASP A 344 4.69 17.36 -10.35
C ASP A 344 5.99 16.86 -11.01
N GLY A 345 6.89 16.26 -10.22
CA GLY A 345 8.17 15.73 -10.70
C GLY A 345 9.30 16.76 -10.82
N THR A 346 9.03 18.04 -10.50
CA THR A 346 10.05 19.11 -10.53
C THR A 346 10.85 19.17 -9.23
N THR A 347 12.00 19.86 -9.24
CA THR A 347 12.84 20.00 -8.05
C THR A 347 12.23 20.91 -6.97
N THR A 348 12.49 20.57 -5.70
CA THR A 348 12.24 21.43 -4.53
C THR A 348 13.41 22.35 -4.20
N ALA A 349 14.56 22.14 -4.87
CA ALA A 349 15.87 22.73 -4.56
C ALA A 349 16.41 22.45 -3.14
N ALA A 350 15.77 21.56 -2.38
CA ALA A 350 16.29 21.04 -1.12
C ALA A 350 16.87 19.65 -1.37
N ALA A 351 18.07 19.62 -1.94
CA ALA A 351 18.74 18.40 -2.37
C ALA A 351 20.07 18.15 -1.63
N CYS A 352 20.21 18.54 -0.36
CA CYS A 352 21.44 18.28 0.42
C CYS A 352 22.72 18.74 -0.27
N GLN A 353 22.69 19.97 -0.79
CA GLN A 353 23.75 20.55 -1.63
C GLN A 353 24.06 19.69 -2.86
N ASN A 354 23.04 19.32 -3.65
CA ASN A 354 23.17 18.38 -4.77
C ASN A 354 23.75 17.02 -4.35
N TRP A 355 23.26 16.52 -3.21
CA TRP A 355 23.54 15.21 -2.62
C TRP A 355 25.00 14.98 -2.22
N SER A 356 25.66 16.04 -1.77
CA SER A 356 27.04 15.99 -1.27
C SER A 356 27.17 16.30 0.22
N SER A 357 26.09 16.69 0.89
CA SER A 357 26.10 17.04 2.32
C SER A 357 25.40 16.00 3.17
N ASP A 358 26.02 15.64 4.30
CA ASP A 358 25.45 14.89 5.41
C ASP A 358 25.28 15.77 6.66
N SER A 359 25.33 17.10 6.51
CA SER A 359 25.23 18.05 7.62
C SER A 359 23.81 18.16 8.14
N SER A 360 23.65 18.40 9.44
CA SER A 360 22.36 18.77 10.03
C SER A 360 21.92 20.20 9.73
N ALA A 361 22.83 21.05 9.23
CA ALA A 361 22.54 22.43 8.84
C ALA A 361 22.01 22.58 7.40
N ASP A 362 22.23 21.57 6.56
CA ASP A 362 21.69 21.51 5.20
C ASP A 362 20.40 20.69 5.20
N SER A 363 19.50 20.98 4.25
CA SER A 363 18.23 20.27 4.15
C SER A 363 18.06 19.49 2.85
N GLY A 364 17.36 18.36 2.98
CA GLY A 364 16.87 17.57 1.87
C GLY A 364 15.35 17.36 2.00
N THR A 365 14.62 17.38 0.89
CA THR A 365 13.23 16.89 0.88
C THR A 365 13.21 15.37 0.87
N ARG A 366 12.33 14.80 1.71
CA ARG A 366 11.95 13.40 1.68
C ARG A 366 10.47 13.20 1.35
N GLY A 367 10.16 12.05 0.76
CA GLY A 367 8.80 11.52 0.59
C GLY A 367 8.54 10.26 1.42
N LEU A 368 7.34 9.69 1.30
CA LEU A 368 6.86 8.52 2.03
C LEU A 368 6.69 7.31 1.09
N HIS A 369 7.38 6.20 1.37
CA HIS A 369 7.32 4.99 0.52
C HIS A 369 6.02 4.19 0.65
N TYR A 370 5.34 4.30 1.78
CA TYR A 370 4.19 3.46 2.12
C TYR A 370 2.85 4.05 1.65
N THR A 371 2.81 5.20 0.97
CA THR A 371 1.55 5.85 0.60
C THR A 371 1.35 5.96 -0.91
N ALA A 372 0.11 5.67 -1.33
CA ALA A 372 -0.44 6.00 -2.64
C ALA A 372 -1.03 7.42 -2.68
N GLY A 373 -0.81 8.25 -1.65
CA GLY A 373 -1.27 9.64 -1.55
C GLY A 373 -0.18 10.70 -1.70
N VAL A 374 -0.54 11.95 -1.38
CA VAL A 374 0.11 13.21 -1.80
C VAL A 374 1.47 13.53 -1.14
N TRP A 375 2.14 12.55 -0.54
CA TRP A 375 3.37 12.73 0.23
C TRP A 375 4.51 11.80 -0.20
N ARG A 376 4.26 11.00 -1.24
CA ARG A 376 5.18 10.00 -1.79
C ARG A 376 6.51 10.58 -2.25
N THR A 377 6.52 11.78 -2.83
CA THR A 377 7.73 12.46 -3.29
C THR A 377 8.11 13.63 -2.40
N HIS A 378 7.15 14.43 -1.93
CA HIS A 378 7.41 15.63 -1.13
C HIS A 378 6.57 15.64 0.14
N PHE A 379 7.09 15.07 1.23
CA PHE A 379 6.44 15.08 2.55
C PHE A 379 6.99 16.19 3.45
N THR A 380 8.31 16.19 3.67
CA THR A 380 8.95 17.12 4.60
C THR A 380 10.41 17.37 4.22
N GLN A 381 10.96 18.48 4.72
CA GLN A 381 12.39 18.77 4.66
C GLN A 381 13.04 18.50 6.01
N VAL A 382 14.22 17.91 5.96
CA VAL A 382 14.96 17.43 7.13
C VAL A 382 16.45 17.69 6.97
N GLY A 383 17.20 17.66 8.07
CA GLY A 383 18.65 17.79 8.02
C GLY A 383 19.28 16.61 7.27
N CYS A 384 20.30 16.86 6.45
CA CYS A 384 20.89 15.84 5.57
C CYS A 384 21.62 14.70 6.28
N HIS A 385 21.96 14.85 7.56
CA HIS A 385 22.53 13.80 8.40
C HIS A 385 21.63 12.58 8.65
N VAL A 386 20.32 12.71 8.46
CA VAL A 386 19.35 11.63 8.75
C VAL A 386 19.40 10.53 7.70
N SER A 387 19.08 9.30 8.08
CA SER A 387 18.97 8.19 7.12
C SER A 387 17.65 8.25 6.33
N ALA A 388 17.72 7.92 5.05
CA ALA A 388 16.57 7.71 4.17
C ALA A 388 16.93 6.73 3.04
N ARG A 389 15.92 6.25 2.32
CA ARG A 389 16.02 5.30 1.20
C ARG A 389 15.91 6.01 -0.16
N LEU A 390 15.99 5.27 -1.26
CA LEU A 390 15.78 5.75 -2.63
C LEU A 390 14.66 4.95 -3.31
N TYR A 391 13.88 5.62 -4.16
CA TYR A 391 13.08 4.92 -5.17
C TYR A 391 13.95 4.66 -6.40
N CYS A 392 14.01 3.41 -6.81
CA CYS A 392 14.77 2.97 -7.97
C CYS A 392 13.81 2.51 -9.06
N LEU A 393 13.79 3.21 -10.19
CA LEU A 393 12.91 2.92 -11.33
C LEU A 393 13.78 2.46 -12.49
N SER A 394 13.46 1.31 -13.08
CA SER A 394 14.07 0.89 -14.34
C SER A 394 13.62 1.85 -15.46
N ASP A 395 14.59 2.41 -16.19
CA ASP A 395 14.41 3.31 -17.33
C ASP A 395 14.78 2.61 -18.65
N LEU A 396 14.35 1.36 -18.80
CA LEU A 396 14.59 0.60 -20.02
C LEU A 396 13.79 1.15 -21.20
N GLY A 397 14.35 0.98 -22.41
CA GLY A 397 13.60 1.06 -23.65
C GLY A 397 12.37 0.14 -23.68
N PRO A 398 11.48 0.28 -24.68
CA PRO A 398 10.33 -0.61 -24.83
C PRO A 398 10.74 -2.07 -24.69
N VAL A 399 10.12 -2.73 -23.71
CA VAL A 399 10.43 -4.10 -23.29
C VAL A 399 9.98 -5.04 -24.41
N VAL A 400 10.91 -5.56 -25.19
CA VAL A 400 10.70 -6.83 -25.88
C VAL A 400 10.78 -7.88 -24.77
N PHE A 401 9.69 -8.60 -24.54
CA PHE A 401 9.50 -9.60 -23.48
C PHE A 401 10.81 -10.24 -22.99
N SER A 402 11.17 -10.01 -21.72
CA SER A 402 12.20 -10.80 -21.02
C SER A 402 11.47 -11.79 -20.13
N ASP A 403 11.32 -13.02 -20.62
CA ASP A 403 10.67 -14.13 -19.92
C ASP A 403 11.69 -14.97 -19.14
N ARG A 404 12.65 -14.36 -18.44
CA ARG A 404 13.62 -15.07 -17.55
C ARG A 404 14.34 -16.31 -18.14
N PHE A 405 14.36 -16.51 -19.46
CA PHE A 405 15.02 -17.66 -20.11
C PHE A 405 16.36 -17.36 -20.81
N GLU A 406 16.88 -16.14 -20.72
CA GLU A 406 18.15 -15.80 -21.38
C GLU A 406 19.29 -15.73 -20.35
N ASN A 407 20.01 -16.85 -20.21
CA ASN A 407 21.36 -16.94 -19.61
C ASN A 407 22.44 -16.68 -20.67
#